data_AF-A0A1G9ML85-F1
#
_entry.id   AF-A0A1G9ML85-F1
#
_cell.length_a   1.000
_cell.length_b   1.000
_cell.length_c   1.000
_cell.angle_alpha   90.00
_cell.angle_beta   90.00
_cell.angle_gamma   90.00
#
_symmetry.space_group_name_H-M   'P 1'
#
loop_
_entity.id
_entity.type
_entity.pdbx_description
1 polymer ?
#
loop_
_entity_poly.entity_id
_entity_poly.type
_entity_poly.pdbx_seq_one_letter_code
_entity_poly.pdbx_strand_id
1 'polypeptide(L)'
;MEQFNQNKQQLEQECQQLQFEQRKLQNKKGVSKHEVAKRFQQEIKKRKDKIKWIEFQLEQLDILPIGSEITEEEVETLVEVEEGFNWNDISDNKAIIVKDGIVIQIT
;
A
#
# COMPACT_ATOMS: atom_id res chain seq x y z
N MET A 1 -12.85 4.60 -9.09
CA MET A 1 -12.57 5.96 -8.58
C MET A 1 -13.24 6.25 -7.22
N GLU A 2 -14.56 6.08 -7.08
CA GLU A 2 -15.27 6.46 -5.85
C GLU A 2 -14.76 5.74 -4.58
N GLN A 3 -14.49 4.43 -4.68
CA GLN A 3 -13.96 3.63 -3.57
C GLN A 3 -12.54 4.07 -3.15
N PHE A 4 -11.67 4.43 -4.11
CA PHE A 4 -10.34 4.97 -3.82
C PHE A 4 -10.43 6.33 -3.10
N ASN A 5 -11.34 7.20 -3.55
CA ASN A 5 -11.57 8.50 -2.92
C ASN A 5 -12.14 8.38 -1.50
N GLN A 6 -13.07 7.44 -1.28
CA GLN A 6 -13.60 7.15 0.06
C GLN A 6 -12.51 6.63 1.00
N ASN A 7 -11.69 5.68 0.53
CA ASN A 7 -10.59 5.12 1.31
C ASN A 7 -9.54 6.20 1.67
N LYS A 8 -9.19 7.05 0.69
CA LYS A 8 -8.33 8.22 0.93
C LYS A 8 -8.89 9.13 2.02
N GLN A 9 -10.15 9.53 1.90
CA GLN A 9 -10.81 10.38 2.90
C GLN A 9 -10.79 9.75 4.30
N GLN A 10 -11.06 8.45 4.40
CA GLN A 10 -11.02 7.74 5.68
C GLN A 10 -9.61 7.80 6.30
N LEU A 11 -8.57 7.49 5.53
CA LEU A 11 -7.18 7.54 5.99
C LEU A 11 -6.74 8.95 6.42
N GLU A 12 -7.22 9.98 5.71
CA GLU A 12 -6.98 11.39 6.07
C GLU A 12 -7.63 11.74 7.41
N GLN A 13 -8.89 11.33 7.63
CA GLN A 13 -9.59 11.53 8.90
C GLN A 13 -8.89 10.80 10.05
N GLU A 14 -8.45 9.56 9.85
CA GLU A 14 -7.68 8.82 10.83
C GLU A 14 -6.37 9.53 11.20
N CYS A 15 -5.68 10.11 10.21
CA CYS A 15 -4.47 10.90 10.46
C CYS A 15 -4.78 12.13 11.34
N GLN A 16 -5.89 12.83 11.09
CA GLN A 16 -6.31 13.98 11.90
C GLN A 16 -6.65 13.56 13.34
N GLN A 17 -7.38 12.45 13.49
CA GLN A 17 -7.72 11.89 14.79
C GLN A 17 -6.46 11.52 15.59
N LEU A 18 -5.49 10.86 14.96
CA LEU A 18 -4.21 10.51 15.58
C LEU A 18 -3.42 11.76 16.02
N GLN A 19 -3.44 12.83 15.23
CA GLN A 19 -2.80 14.10 15.63
C GLN A 19 -3.48 14.73 16.85
N PHE A 20 -4.81 14.66 16.92
CA PHE A 20 -5.55 15.15 18.07
C PHE A 20 -5.23 14.35 19.34
N GLU A 21 -5.24 13.02 19.23
CA GLU A 21 -4.88 12.12 20.32
C GLU A 21 -3.45 12.31 20.79
N GLN A 22 -2.50 12.47 19.87
CA GLN A 22 -1.11 12.81 20.17
C GLN A 22 -1.02 14.07 21.04
N ARG A 23 -1.66 15.17 20.62
CA ARG A 23 -1.67 16.44 21.36
C ARG A 23 -2.27 16.27 22.75
N LYS A 24 -3.38 15.53 22.86
CA LYS A 24 -4.03 15.24 24.14
C LYS A 24 -3.13 14.45 25.08
N LEU A 25 -2.41 13.45 24.56
CA LEU A 25 -1.54 12.58 25.36
C LEU A 25 -0.27 13.31 25.80
N GLN A 26 0.30 14.15 24.94
CA GLN A 26 1.49 14.97 25.25
C GLN A 26 1.26 16.01 26.36
N ASN A 27 0.00 16.40 26.60
CA ASN A 27 -0.38 17.32 27.66
C ASN A 27 -0.56 16.63 29.02
N LYS A 28 -0.51 15.29 29.10
CA LYS A 28 -0.59 14.56 30.37
C LYS A 28 0.76 14.59 31.11
N LYS A 29 0.71 14.74 32.43
CA LYS A 29 1.90 14.65 33.29
C LYS A 29 2.39 13.20 33.37
N GLY A 30 3.71 13.01 33.45
CA GLY A 30 4.34 11.68 33.59
C GLY A 30 4.52 10.89 32.30
N VAL A 31 4.30 11.50 31.13
CA VAL A 31 4.45 10.84 29.83
C VAL A 31 5.66 11.41 29.08
N SER A 32 6.47 10.53 28.48
CA SER A 32 7.55 10.94 27.58
C SER A 32 6.98 11.51 26.28
N LYS A 33 7.06 12.84 26.12
CA LYS A 33 6.59 13.54 24.91
C LYS A 33 7.26 13.03 23.64
N HIS A 34 8.54 12.62 23.76
CA HIS A 34 9.33 12.11 22.65
C HIS A 34 8.85 10.74 22.19
N GLU A 35 8.63 9.79 23.11
CA GLU A 35 8.14 8.45 22.77
C GLU A 35 6.73 8.49 22.17
N VAL A 36 5.86 9.32 22.73
CA VAL A 36 4.53 9.57 22.18
C VAL A 36 4.63 10.13 20.77
N ALA A 37 5.45 11.15 20.56
CA ALA A 37 5.62 11.74 19.23
C ALA A 37 6.11 10.71 18.21
N LYS A 38 7.13 9.92 18.58
CA LYS A 38 7.72 8.89 17.71
C LYS A 38 6.68 7.86 17.28
N ARG A 39 5.89 7.33 18.22
CA ARG A 39 4.85 6.33 17.93
C ARG A 39 3.77 6.88 17.00
N PHE A 40 3.22 8.05 17.30
CA PHE A 40 2.18 8.66 16.47
C PHE A 40 2.70 9.05 15.08
N GLN A 41 3.94 9.56 14.99
CA GLN A 41 4.56 9.87 13.70
C GLN A 41 4.73 8.64 12.81
N GLN A 42 5.13 7.49 13.37
CA GLN A 42 5.24 6.25 12.62
C GLN A 42 3.89 5.80 12.05
N GLU A 43 2.83 5.84 12.87
CA GLU A 43 1.48 5.42 12.47
C GLU A 43 0.84 6.37 11.44
N ILE A 44 1.06 7.68 11.60
CA ILE A 44 0.63 8.68 10.61
C ILE A 44 1.41 8.51 9.31
N LYS A 45 2.73 8.25 9.39
CA LYS A 45 3.57 8.04 8.20
C LYS A 45 3.06 6.87 7.36
N LYS A 46 2.80 5.70 7.99
CA LYS A 46 2.25 4.53 7.29
C LYS A 46 0.95 4.85 6.54
N ARG A 47 0.04 5.60 7.16
CA ARG A 47 -1.23 6.01 6.54
C ARG A 47 -1.03 7.01 5.40
N LYS A 48 -0.11 7.96 5.56
CA LYS A 48 0.26 8.90 4.50
C LYS A 48 0.91 8.20 3.31
N ASP A 49 1.73 7.19 3.54
CA ASP A 49 2.35 6.41 2.47
C ASP A 49 1.27 5.63 1.69
N LYS A 50 0.24 5.09 2.38
CA LYS A 50 -0.94 4.50 1.72
C LYS A 50 -1.76 5.52 0.92
N ILE A 51 -1.97 6.73 1.45
CA ILE A 51 -2.66 7.81 0.72
C ILE A 51 -1.91 8.14 -0.58
N LYS A 52 -0.59 8.29 -0.52
CA LYS A 52 0.23 8.56 -1.71
C LYS A 52 0.12 7.44 -2.76
N TRP A 53 0.06 6.19 -2.31
CA TRP A 53 -0.16 5.06 -3.21
C TRP A 53 -1.52 5.14 -3.91
N ILE A 54 -2.58 5.43 -3.15
CA ILE A 54 -3.93 5.62 -3.70
C ILE A 54 -3.97 6.79 -4.70
N GLU A 55 -3.28 7.90 -4.38
CA GLU A 55 -3.15 9.05 -5.29
C GLU A 55 -2.44 8.66 -6.58
N PHE A 56 -1.32 7.94 -6.48
CA PHE A 56 -0.61 7.42 -7.65
C PHE A 56 -1.49 6.50 -8.50
N GLN A 57 -2.25 5.58 -7.89
CA GLN A 57 -3.17 4.72 -8.64
C GLN A 57 -4.27 5.52 -9.36
N LEU A 58 -4.81 6.57 -8.74
CA LEU A 58 -5.79 7.47 -9.37
C LEU A 58 -5.18 8.25 -10.54
N GLU A 59 -3.98 8.80 -10.37
CA GLU A 59 -3.25 9.51 -11.43
C GLU A 59 -2.97 8.60 -12.62
N GLN A 60 -2.56 7.36 -12.36
CA GLN A 60 -2.35 6.35 -13.41
C GLN A 60 -3.67 6.07 -14.15
N LEU A 61 -4.79 5.85 -13.45
CA LEU A 61 -6.08 5.58 -14.09
C LEU A 61 -6.55 6.72 -15.02
N ASP A 62 -6.21 7.97 -14.71
CA ASP A 62 -6.60 9.13 -15.52
C ASP A 62 -5.81 9.27 -16.84
N ILE A 63 -4.58 8.72 -16.90
CA ILE A 63 -3.68 8.86 -18.05
C ILE A 63 -3.55 7.58 -18.89
N LEU A 64 -4.04 6.44 -18.39
CA LEU A 64 -3.80 5.16 -19.05
C LEU A 64 -4.75 4.95 -20.24
N PRO A 65 -4.20 4.60 -21.42
CA PRO A 65 -5.03 4.15 -22.52
C PRO A 65 -5.74 2.85 -22.15
N ILE A 66 -6.94 2.67 -22.70
CA ILE A 66 -7.71 1.44 -22.53
C ILE A 66 -6.84 0.25 -22.96
N GLY A 67 -6.63 -0.69 -22.05
CA GLY A 67 -5.81 -1.88 -22.27
C GLY A 67 -4.39 -1.83 -21.68
N SER A 68 -4.02 -0.77 -20.96
CA SER A 68 -2.75 -0.78 -20.21
C SER A 68 -2.75 -1.74 -19.02
N GLU A 69 -1.63 -2.41 -18.83
CA GLU A 69 -1.34 -3.23 -17.65
C GLU A 69 -0.57 -2.41 -16.62
N ILE A 70 -0.90 -2.60 -15.34
CA ILE A 70 -0.24 -1.93 -14.22
C ILE A 70 0.10 -2.99 -13.18
N THR A 71 1.32 -2.96 -12.65
CA THR A 71 1.67 -3.74 -11.46
C THR A 71 0.94 -3.15 -10.25
N GLU A 72 -0.05 -3.86 -9.74
CA GLU A 72 -0.83 -3.46 -8.56
C GLU A 72 -0.14 -3.86 -7.26
N GLU A 73 0.38 -5.09 -7.18
CA GLU A 73 1.03 -5.64 -6.00
C GLU A 73 2.09 -6.68 -6.35
N GLU A 74 3.01 -6.89 -5.42
CA GLU A 74 3.95 -8.02 -5.44
C GLU A 74 3.51 -9.04 -4.39
N VAL A 75 3.47 -10.31 -4.77
CA VAL A 75 3.08 -11.42 -3.89
C VAL A 75 4.17 -12.48 -3.83
N GLU A 76 4.38 -13.04 -2.65
CA GLU A 76 5.29 -14.17 -2.47
C GLU A 76 4.56 -15.48 -2.76
N THR A 77 5.22 -16.39 -3.49
CA THR A 77 4.68 -17.71 -3.79
C THR A 77 5.71 -18.79 -3.52
N LEU A 78 5.25 -19.97 -3.11
CA LEU A 78 6.09 -21.15 -2.99
C LEU A 78 6.22 -21.80 -4.36
N VAL A 79 7.45 -22.11 -4.77
CA VAL A 79 7.74 -22.77 -6.04
C VAL A 79 8.52 -24.05 -5.77
N GLU A 80 8.10 -25.13 -6.41
CA GLU A 80 8.80 -26.42 -6.37
C GLU A 80 10.01 -26.39 -7.31
N VAL A 81 11.14 -26.93 -6.86
CA VAL A 81 12.40 -26.95 -7.61
C VAL A 81 13.01 -28.34 -7.56
N GLU A 82 13.57 -28.77 -8.69
CA GLU A 82 14.22 -30.08 -8.82
C GLU A 82 15.64 -29.95 -9.39
N GLU A 83 16.48 -30.96 -9.14
CA GLU A 83 17.83 -31.01 -9.70
C GLU A 83 17.78 -31.01 -11.23
N GLY A 84 18.49 -30.07 -11.85
CA GLY A 84 18.50 -29.88 -13.30
C GLY A 84 17.60 -28.75 -13.80
N PHE A 85 16.80 -28.12 -12.93
CA PHE A 85 16.03 -26.92 -13.33
C PHE A 85 16.94 -25.70 -13.48
N ASN A 86 16.62 -24.86 -14.45
CA ASN A 86 17.28 -23.57 -14.63
C ASN A 86 16.71 -22.56 -13.65
N TRP A 87 17.56 -22.08 -12.75
CA TRP A 87 17.19 -21.13 -11.71
C TRP A 87 16.59 -19.83 -12.27
N ASN A 88 17.13 -19.32 -13.38
CA ASN A 88 16.66 -18.06 -13.97
C ASN A 88 15.23 -18.18 -14.50
N ASP A 89 14.88 -19.33 -15.10
CA ASP A 89 13.53 -19.58 -15.63
C ASP A 89 12.48 -19.68 -14.50
N ILE A 90 12.93 -20.00 -13.27
CA ILE A 90 12.07 -20.06 -12.08
C ILE A 90 11.92 -18.69 -11.43
N SER A 91 13.01 -17.90 -11.41
CA SER A 91 13.09 -16.60 -10.75
C SER A 91 12.63 -15.42 -11.60
N ASP A 92 12.57 -15.56 -12.92
CA ASP A 92 12.24 -14.46 -13.82
C ASP A 92 10.73 -14.17 -13.83
N ASN A 93 10.41 -12.93 -13.43
CA ASN A 93 9.24 -12.10 -13.80
C ASN A 93 7.91 -12.82 -13.95
N LYS A 94 7.56 -13.69 -13.00
CA LYS A 94 6.21 -14.24 -12.96
C LYS A 94 5.21 -13.15 -12.68
N ALA A 95 4.28 -12.93 -13.60
CA ALA A 95 3.28 -11.87 -13.50
C ALA A 95 1.88 -12.47 -13.61
N ILE A 96 0.98 -12.02 -12.74
CA ILE A 96 -0.44 -12.38 -12.78
C ILE A 96 -1.21 -11.17 -13.27
N ILE A 97 -1.85 -11.29 -14.44
CA ILE A 97 -2.68 -10.23 -14.99
C ILE A 97 -4.13 -10.53 -14.60
N VAL A 98 -4.73 -9.57 -13.88
CA VAL A 98 -6.10 -9.66 -13.38
C VAL A 98 -6.96 -8.58 -14.05
N LYS A 99 -8.15 -8.96 -14.50
CA LYS A 99 -9.17 -8.06 -15.03
C LYS A 99 -10.51 -8.36 -14.38
N ASP A 100 -11.13 -7.35 -13.78
CA ASP A 100 -12.42 -7.47 -13.07
C ASP A 100 -12.42 -8.59 -12.00
N GLY A 101 -11.29 -8.75 -11.30
CA GLY A 101 -11.09 -9.80 -10.29
C GLY A 101 -10.85 -11.21 -10.84
N ILE A 102 -10.70 -11.36 -12.16
CA ILE A 102 -10.48 -12.64 -12.84
C ILE A 102 -9.05 -12.66 -13.38
N VAL A 103 -8.31 -13.72 -13.08
CA VAL A 103 -6.99 -13.97 -13.68
C VAL A 103 -7.18 -14.24 -15.17
N ILE A 104 -6.60 -13.39 -16.02
CA ILE A 104 -6.68 -13.54 -17.48
C ILE A 104 -5.39 -14.08 -18.09
N GLN A 105 -4.25 -13.92 -17.40
CA GLN A 105 -2.95 -14.42 -17.85
C GLN A 105 -1.99 -14.61 -16.68
N ILE A 106 -1.14 -15.62 -16.79
CA ILE A 106 0.04 -15.82 -15.94
C ILE A 106 1.23 -15.94 -16.89
N THR A 107 2.25 -15.13 -16.68
CA THR A 107 3.49 -15.07 -17.48
C THR A 107 4.66 -15.45 -16.62
#